data_AF-A0A6P0T4J6-F1
#
_entry.id   AF-A0A6P0T4J6-F1
#
_cell.length_a   1.000
_cell.length_b   1.000
_cell.length_c   1.000
_cell.angle_alpha   90.00
_cell.angle_beta   90.00
_cell.angle_gamma   90.00
#
_symmetry.space_group_name_H-M   'P 1'
#
loop_
_entity.id
_entity.type
_entity.pdbx_description
1 polymer ?
#
loop_
_entity_poly.entity_id
_entity_poly.type
_entity_poly.pdbx_seq_one_letter_code
_entity_poly.pdbx_strand_id
1 'polypeptide(L)'
;DRPYAQACYLPTQADRYVIGFRKWVQDFTADPFADVALSPALSKPALLDRYQSHTQHCRSCRTALKRIQQIRTASGILSVLIWSSMPLVVALSTSISWSLGLFLTVVPLLSGACWLGLGTLEQKFYKGRAIPPRNFS
;
A
#
# COMPACT_ATOMS: atom_id res chain seq x y z
N ASP A 1 -29.06 10.58 -21.20
CA ASP A 1 -27.82 9.99 -20.63
C ASP A 1 -26.63 10.92 -20.82
N ARG A 2 -25.77 11.07 -19.80
CA ARG A 2 -24.51 11.81 -19.95
C ARG A 2 -23.55 10.99 -20.83
N PRO A 3 -22.82 11.61 -21.77
CA PRO A 3 -21.77 10.93 -22.53
C PRO A 3 -20.81 10.17 -21.62
N TYR A 4 -20.41 8.95 -21.99
CA TYR A 4 -19.51 8.12 -21.18
C TYR A 4 -18.21 8.83 -20.78
N ALA A 5 -17.68 9.67 -21.68
CA ALA A 5 -16.50 10.51 -21.43
C ALA A 5 -16.69 11.58 -20.34
N GLN A 6 -17.94 11.96 -20.03
CA GLN A 6 -18.27 12.87 -18.92
C GLN A 6 -18.46 12.13 -17.60
N ALA A 7 -18.75 10.82 -17.63
CA ALA A 7 -18.90 9.98 -16.43
C ALA A 7 -17.58 9.36 -15.96
N CYS A 8 -16.64 9.15 -16.89
CA CYS A 8 -15.35 8.49 -16.63
C CYS A 8 -14.18 9.34 -17.16
N TYR A 9 -13.24 9.70 -16.29
CA TYR A 9 -12.00 10.36 -16.69
C TYR A 9 -10.95 9.31 -17.11
N LEU A 10 -10.62 9.24 -18.40
CA LEU A 10 -9.72 8.27 -19.02
C LEU A 10 -8.57 8.99 -19.76
N PRO A 11 -7.60 9.57 -19.04
CA PRO A 11 -6.64 10.52 -19.63
C PRO A 11 -5.45 9.85 -20.30
N THR A 12 -5.26 8.53 -20.13
CA THR A 12 -3.99 7.88 -20.50
C THR A 12 -4.10 7.08 -21.79
N GLN A 13 -2.95 6.87 -22.44
CA GLN A 13 -2.86 6.02 -23.62
C GLN A 13 -3.27 4.56 -23.36
N ALA A 14 -3.13 4.09 -22.12
CA ALA A 14 -3.58 2.75 -21.72
C ALA A 14 -5.11 2.60 -21.81
N ASP A 15 -5.86 3.70 -21.78
CA ASP A 15 -7.31 3.70 -21.79
C ASP A 15 -7.91 3.62 -23.21
N ARG A 16 -7.09 3.68 -24.27
CA ARG A 16 -7.55 3.73 -25.67
C ARG A 16 -8.51 2.59 -26.04
N TYR A 17 -8.25 1.38 -25.56
CA TYR A 17 -9.13 0.23 -25.84
C TYR A 17 -10.48 0.36 -25.13
N VAL A 18 -10.50 0.88 -23.90
CA VAL A 18 -11.76 1.12 -23.17
C VAL A 18 -12.61 2.15 -23.90
N ILE A 19 -11.99 3.23 -24.40
CA ILE A 19 -12.67 4.27 -25.19
C ILE A 19 -13.22 3.68 -26.48
N GLY A 20 -12.41 2.94 -27.24
CA GLY A 20 -12.82 2.32 -28.51
C GLY A 20 -13.96 1.31 -28.33
N PHE A 21 -13.87 0.46 -27.31
CA PHE A 21 -14.92 -0.49 -26.98
C PHE A 21 -16.25 0.22 -26.65
N ARG A 22 -16.20 1.28 -25.84
CA ARG A 22 -17.40 2.04 -25.46
C ARG A 22 -18.02 2.77 -26.65
N LYS A 23 -17.19 3.28 -27.56
CA LYS A 23 -17.66 3.87 -28.81
C LYS A 23 -18.36 2.81 -29.69
N TRP A 24 -17.78 1.62 -29.83
CA TRP A 24 -18.41 0.52 -30.58
C TRP A 24 -19.76 0.10 -29.98
N VAL A 25 -19.84 -0.07 -28.65
CA VAL A 25 -21.12 -0.38 -27.96
C VAL A 25 -22.18 0.69 -28.28
N GLN A 26 -21.81 1.97 -28.26
CA GLN A 26 -22.72 3.07 -28.56
C GLN A 26 -23.13 3.10 -30.03
N ASP A 27 -22.17 2.99 -30.96
CA ASP A 27 -22.40 3.13 -32.41
C ASP A 27 -23.27 1.98 -32.95
N PHE A 28 -23.20 0.79 -32.34
CA PHE A 28 -23.91 -0.41 -32.81
C PHE A 28 -25.04 -0.88 -31.89
N THR A 29 -25.31 -0.18 -30.78
CA THR A 29 -26.28 -0.62 -29.74
C THR A 29 -26.02 -2.07 -29.31
N ALA A 30 -24.76 -2.44 -29.22
CA ALA A 30 -24.37 -3.83 -28.96
C ALA A 30 -24.54 -4.17 -27.48
N ASP A 31 -25.14 -5.33 -27.20
CA ASP A 31 -25.07 -5.96 -25.88
C ASP A 31 -24.08 -7.13 -25.92
N PRO A 32 -22.83 -6.94 -25.46
CA PRO A 32 -21.81 -7.99 -25.51
C PRO A 32 -22.09 -9.18 -24.58
N PHE A 33 -23.09 -9.09 -23.70
CA PHE A 33 -23.45 -10.13 -22.75
C PHE A 33 -24.94 -10.50 -22.82
N ALA A 34 -25.57 -10.35 -23.99
CA ALA A 34 -26.95 -10.74 -24.19
C ALA A 34 -27.21 -12.17 -23.69
N ASP A 35 -28.27 -12.33 -22.90
CA ASP A 35 -28.72 -13.60 -22.32
C ASP A 35 -27.71 -14.29 -21.37
N VAL A 36 -26.64 -13.61 -20.95
CA VAL A 36 -25.66 -14.14 -20.01
C VAL A 36 -25.80 -13.46 -18.65
N ALA A 37 -26.09 -14.25 -17.62
CA ALA A 37 -26.02 -13.78 -16.23
C ALA A 37 -24.55 -13.57 -15.84
N LEU A 38 -24.19 -12.33 -15.51
CA LEU A 38 -22.85 -12.00 -15.02
C LEU A 38 -22.62 -12.62 -13.64
N SER A 39 -21.38 -13.09 -13.41
CA SER A 39 -20.96 -13.52 -12.09
C SER A 39 -21.15 -12.40 -11.06
N PRO A 40 -21.45 -12.74 -9.80
CA PRO A 40 -21.53 -11.77 -8.72
C PRO A 40 -20.28 -10.90 -8.64
N ALA A 41 -20.45 -9.63 -8.31
CA ALA A 41 -19.34 -8.73 -8.12
C ALA A 41 -18.40 -9.26 -7.02
N LEU A 42 -17.09 -9.28 -7.32
CA LEU A 42 -16.08 -9.64 -6.34
C LEU A 42 -16.07 -8.64 -5.19
N SER A 43 -15.69 -9.12 -4.00
CA SER A 43 -15.55 -8.26 -2.83
C SER A 43 -14.46 -7.21 -3.04
N LYS A 44 -14.61 -6.01 -2.46
CA LYS A 44 -13.59 -4.95 -2.53
C LYS A 44 -12.19 -5.44 -2.13
N PRO A 45 -12.01 -6.24 -1.05
CA PRO A 45 -10.70 -6.79 -0.70
C PRO A 45 -10.08 -7.65 -1.81
N ALA A 46 -10.88 -8.48 -2.48
CA ALA A 46 -10.41 -9.32 -3.60
C ALA A 46 -10.00 -8.46 -4.80
N LEU A 47 -10.80 -7.44 -5.14
CA LEU A 47 -10.49 -6.51 -6.23
C LEU A 47 -9.24 -5.65 -5.96
N LEU A 48 -8.97 -5.35 -4.68
CA LEU A 48 -7.85 -4.52 -4.27
C LEU A 48 -6.63 -5.34 -3.83
N ASP A 49 -6.63 -6.67 -4.00
CA ASP A 49 -5.45 -7.48 -3.74
C ASP A 49 -4.36 -7.19 -4.77
N ARG A 50 -3.32 -6.47 -4.33
CA ARG A 50 -2.16 -6.15 -5.15
C ARG A 50 -1.10 -7.24 -5.07
N TYR A 51 -1.05 -8.00 -3.98
CA TYR A 51 0.01 -8.98 -3.79
C TYR A 51 -0.11 -10.10 -4.81
N GLN A 52 -1.30 -10.70 -4.91
CA GLN A 52 -1.56 -11.80 -5.83
C GLN A 52 -1.58 -11.32 -7.29
N SER A 53 -2.20 -10.17 -7.57
CA SER A 53 -2.34 -9.65 -8.94
C SER A 53 -1.05 -9.08 -9.53
N HIS A 54 -0.11 -8.63 -8.70
CA HIS A 54 1.07 -7.91 -9.18
C HIS A 54 2.35 -8.17 -8.39
N THR A 55 2.35 -7.91 -7.08
CA THR A 55 3.61 -7.83 -6.30
C THR A 55 4.43 -9.12 -6.37
N GLN A 56 3.79 -10.29 -6.32
CA GLN A 56 4.50 -11.57 -6.38
C GLN A 56 5.16 -11.84 -7.75
N HIS A 57 4.57 -11.32 -8.82
CA HIS A 57 5.00 -11.52 -10.21
C HIS A 57 6.00 -10.45 -10.67
N CYS A 58 5.98 -9.26 -10.07
CA CYS A 58 6.91 -8.18 -10.39
C CYS A 58 8.19 -8.27 -9.54
N ARG A 59 9.34 -8.53 -10.19
CA ARG A 59 10.65 -8.65 -9.51
C ARG A 59 11.01 -7.41 -8.69
N SER A 60 10.75 -6.21 -9.23
CA SER A 60 11.04 -4.95 -8.54
C SER A 60 10.21 -4.80 -7.26
N CYS A 61 8.89 -4.98 -7.35
CA CYS A 61 7.98 -4.87 -6.21
C CYS A 61 8.25 -5.94 -5.15
N ARG A 62 8.47 -7.20 -5.55
CA ARG A 62 8.81 -8.29 -4.63
C ARG A 62 10.11 -8.02 -3.88
N THR A 63 11.14 -7.50 -4.58
CA THR A 63 12.42 -7.17 -3.97
C THR A 63 12.29 -5.99 -3.00
N ALA A 64 11.53 -4.96 -3.38
CA ALA A 64 11.25 -3.83 -2.52
C ALA A 64 10.51 -4.26 -1.24
N LEU A 65 9.47 -5.09 -1.36
CA LEU A 65 8.73 -5.64 -0.22
C LEU A 65 9.65 -6.41 0.73
N LYS A 66 10.50 -7.29 0.20
CA LYS A 66 11.47 -8.04 1.01
C LYS A 66 12.42 -7.11 1.79
N ARG A 67 12.95 -6.07 1.13
CA ARG A 67 13.83 -5.09 1.79
C ARG A 67 13.10 -4.29 2.86
N ILE A 68 11.88 -3.85 2.59
CA ILE A 68 11.04 -3.14 3.56
C ILE A 68 10.82 -4.01 4.80
N GLN A 69 10.49 -5.29 4.62
CA GLN A 69 10.31 -6.23 5.73
C GLN A 69 11.60 -6.43 6.54
N GLN A 70 12.74 -6.58 5.86
CA GLN A 70 14.04 -6.71 6.54
C GLN A 70 14.38 -5.48 7.38
N ILE A 71 14.26 -4.28 6.80
CA ILE A 71 14.56 -3.02 7.50
C ILE A 71 13.56 -2.82 8.65
N ARG A 72 12.27 -3.08 8.42
CA ARG A 72 11.24 -2.98 9.45
C ARG A 72 11.59 -3.88 10.64
N THR A 73 11.84 -5.17 10.41
CA THR A 73 12.21 -6.10 11.47
C THR A 73 13.47 -5.64 12.21
N ALA A 74 14.51 -5.21 11.50
CA ALA A 74 15.73 -4.70 12.12
C ALA A 74 15.48 -3.45 12.98
N SER A 75 14.70 -2.47 12.48
CA SER A 75 14.34 -1.27 13.23
C SER A 75 13.52 -1.59 14.48
N GLY A 76 12.58 -2.55 14.40
CA GLY A 76 11.80 -3.01 15.55
C GLY A 76 12.66 -3.66 16.62
N ILE A 77 13.54 -4.59 16.23
CA ILE A 77 14.49 -5.25 17.15
C ILE A 77 15.40 -4.23 17.82
N LEU A 78 16.01 -3.33 17.04
CA LEU A 78 16.89 -2.28 17.56
C LEU A 78 16.18 -1.38 18.58
N SER A 79 14.96 -0.96 18.26
CA SER A 79 14.14 -0.14 19.15
C SER A 79 13.88 -0.84 20.48
N VAL A 80 13.47 -2.12 20.44
CA VAL A 80 13.14 -2.89 21.65
C VAL A 80 14.38 -3.13 22.49
N LEU A 81 15.51 -3.50 21.88
CA LEU A 81 16.75 -3.78 22.61
C LEU A 81 17.28 -2.54 23.35
N ILE A 82 17.34 -1.39 22.67
CA ILE A 82 17.84 -0.16 23.29
C ILE A 82 16.89 0.35 24.37
N TRP A 83 15.57 0.28 24.12
CA TRP A 83 14.59 0.71 25.11
C TRP A 83 14.62 -0.17 26.36
N SER A 84 14.74 -1.50 26.18
CA SER A 84 14.77 -2.45 27.29
C SER A 84 16.06 -2.39 28.11
N SER A 85 17.16 -1.90 27.53
CA SER A 85 18.41 -1.72 28.27
C SER A 85 18.44 -0.45 29.12
N MET A 86 17.55 0.52 28.90
CA MET A 86 17.56 1.79 29.64
C MET A 86 17.46 1.62 31.16
N PRO A 87 16.54 0.81 31.73
CA PRO A 87 16.45 0.65 33.19
C PRO A 87 17.71 0.03 33.77
N LEU A 88 18.32 -0.91 33.04
CA LEU A 88 19.57 -1.56 33.45
C LEU A 88 20.73 -0.56 33.49
N VAL A 89 20.85 0.28 32.46
CA VAL A 89 21.87 1.35 32.42
C VAL A 89 21.66 2.33 33.58
N VAL A 90 20.42 2.72 33.86
CA VAL A 90 20.09 3.61 34.99
C VAL A 90 20.41 2.97 36.34
N ALA A 91 20.13 1.67 36.51
CA ALA A 91 20.37 0.97 37.77
C ALA A 91 21.87 0.75 38.06
N LEU A 92 22.68 0.56 37.02
CA LEU A 92 24.11 0.24 37.15
C LEU A 92 25.04 1.46 37.08
N SER A 93 24.56 2.60 36.60
CA SER A 93 25.41 3.79 36.37
C SER A 93 25.22 4.84 37.47
N THR A 94 26.33 5.33 38.03
CA THR A 94 26.32 6.40 39.04
C THR A 94 26.11 7.80 38.44
N SER A 95 26.44 7.97 37.16
CA SER A 95 26.17 9.18 36.38
C SER A 95 26.00 8.80 34.92
N ILE A 96 25.12 9.52 34.21
CA ILE A 96 24.85 9.30 32.79
C ILE A 96 25.26 10.56 32.05
N SER A 97 26.15 10.42 31.06
CA SER A 97 26.49 11.54 30.19
C SER A 97 25.28 11.96 29.37
N TRP A 98 25.14 13.26 29.11
CA TRP A 98 24.05 13.80 28.29
C TRP A 98 23.99 13.14 26.91
N SER A 99 25.15 12.81 26.32
CA SER A 99 25.25 12.15 25.01
C SER A 99 24.70 10.72 25.04
N LEU A 100 25.00 9.95 26.09
CA LEU A 100 24.46 8.61 26.26
C LEU A 100 22.94 8.64 26.54
N GLY A 101 22.48 9.57 27.37
CA GLY A 101 21.05 9.77 27.62
C GLY A 101 20.27 10.13 26.35
N LEU A 102 20.82 11.02 25.52
CA LEU A 102 20.25 11.34 24.21
C LEU A 102 20.25 10.13 23.27
N PHE A 103 21.34 9.36 23.23
CA PHE A 103 21.39 8.17 22.37
C PHE A 103 20.34 7.13 22.77
N LEU A 104 20.25 6.80 24.06
CA LEU A 104 19.32 5.80 24.59
C LEU A 104 17.84 6.20 24.43
N THR A 105 17.55 7.50 24.28
CA THR A 105 16.18 8.00 24.08
C THR A 105 15.84 8.19 22.61
N VAL A 106 16.68 8.91 21.87
CA VAL A 106 16.40 9.33 20.48
C VAL A 106 16.46 8.15 19.52
N VAL A 107 17.44 7.26 19.65
CA VAL A 107 17.62 6.14 18.71
C VAL A 107 16.44 5.17 18.70
N PRO A 108 15.91 4.68 19.85
CA PRO A 108 14.74 3.81 19.83
C PRO A 108 13.48 4.55 19.36
N LEU A 109 13.31 5.84 19.66
CA LEU A 109 12.19 6.62 19.13
C LEU A 109 12.22 6.72 17.60
N LEU A 110 13.38 7.06 17.02
CA LEU A 110 13.55 7.13 15.57
C LEU A 110 13.38 5.75 14.92
N SER A 111 13.92 4.71 15.54
CA SER A 111 13.78 3.32 15.06
C SER A 111 12.32 2.84 15.11
N GLY A 112 11.58 3.19 16.17
CA GLY A 112 10.15 2.93 16.31
C GLY A 112 9.32 3.70 15.29
N ALA A 113 9.61 4.97 15.06
CA ALA A 113 8.97 5.77 14.02
C ALA A 113 9.21 5.19 12.61
N CYS A 114 10.44 4.76 12.33
CA CYS A 114 10.80 4.06 11.10
C CYS A 114 10.00 2.75 10.96
N TRP A 115 9.91 1.94 12.01
CA TRP A 115 9.14 0.70 12.03
C TRP A 115 7.65 0.92 11.69
N LEU A 116 7.03 1.96 12.28
CA LEU A 116 5.64 2.33 12.01
C LEU A 116 5.47 2.77 10.54
N GLY A 117 6.35 3.66 10.07
CA GLY A 117 6.33 4.16 8.69
C GLY A 117 6.47 3.03 7.67
N LEU A 118 7.45 2.14 7.87
CA LEU A 118 7.65 0.97 7.01
C LEU A 118 6.47 0.01 7.04
N GLY A 119 5.77 -0.12 8.18
CA GLY A 119 4.54 -0.93 8.24
C GLY A 119 3.41 -0.38 7.36
N THR A 120 3.23 0.94 7.33
CA THR A 120 2.25 1.54 6.41
C THR A 120 2.65 1.39 4.94
N LEU A 121 3.95 1.46 4.65
CA LEU A 121 4.48 1.27 3.29
C LEU A 121 4.34 -0.18 2.84
N GLU A 122 4.65 -1.14 3.72
CA GLU A 122 4.47 -2.58 3.48
C GLU A 122 3.03 -2.92 3.10
N GLN A 123 2.04 -2.39 3.81
CA GLN A 123 0.62 -2.63 3.52
C GLN A 123 0.21 -2.20 2.10
N LYS A 124 0.87 -1.18 1.52
CA LYS A 124 0.60 -0.73 0.14
C LYS A 124 1.01 -1.76 -0.92
N PHE A 125 1.85 -2.75 -0.59
CA PHE A 125 2.19 -3.85 -1.50
C PHE A 125 1.14 -4.97 -1.49
N TYR A 126 0.32 -5.05 -0.45
CA TYR A 126 -0.75 -6.03 -0.33
C TYR A 126 -2.10 -5.49 -0.80
N LYS A 127 -2.42 -4.23 -0.46
CA LYS A 127 -3.75 -3.66 -0.70
C LYS A 127 -3.67 -2.40 -1.55
N GLY A 128 -4.48 -2.37 -2.61
CA GLY A 128 -4.78 -1.18 -3.40
C GLY A 128 -5.56 -0.14 -2.59
N ARG A 129 -5.50 1.12 -3.02
CA ARG A 129 -6.28 2.20 -2.42
C ARG A 129 -7.71 2.13 -2.93
N ALA A 130 -8.69 2.13 -2.03
CA ALA A 130 -10.07 2.35 -2.41
C ALA A 130 -10.22 3.80 -2.88
N ILE A 131 -10.55 4.00 -4.16
CA ILE A 131 -10.90 5.30 -4.72
C ILE A 131 -12.43 5.31 -4.80
N PRO A 132 -13.11 6.33 -4.27
CA PRO A 132 -14.55 6.44 -4.42
C PRO A 132 -14.91 6.48 -5.92
N PRO A 133 -16.03 5.85 -6.32
CA PRO A 133 -16.58 6.00 -7.67
C PRO A 133 -16.62 7.49 -8.05
N ARG A 134 -16.19 7.84 -9.26
CA ARG A 134 -16.26 9.24 -9.74
C ARG A 134 -17.59 9.57 -10.39
N ASN A 135 -18.41 8.56 -10.63
CA ASN A 135 -19.70 8.61 -11.29
C ASN A 135 -20.87 8.66 -10.29
N PHE A 136 -20.71 9.37 -9.17
CA PHE A 136 -21.84 9.69 -8.32
C PHE A 136 -22.70 10.76 -9.03
N SER A 137 -23.77 10.30 -9.68
CA SER A 137 -25.03 11.05 -9.83
C SER A 137 -25.91 10.77 -8.63
#